data_AF-A0A938M7F9-F1
#
_entry.id   AF-A0A938M7F9-F1
#
_cell.length_a   1.000
_cell.length_b   1.000
_cell.length_c   1.000
_cell.angle_alpha   90.00
_cell.angle_beta   90.00
_cell.angle_gamma   90.00
#
_symmetry.space_group_name_H-M   'P 1'
#
loop_
_entity.id
_entity.type
_entity.pdbx_description
1 polymer ?
#
loop_
_entity_poly.entity_id
_entity_poly.type
_entity_poly.pdbx_seq_one_letter_code
_entity_poly.pdbx_strand_id
1 'polypeptide(L)'
;MRASWIVIAVGVALLGLTVSVRGQEDDHRADEVMRKLKAGAPLDKDEKELLGKLKARGRFFDRTEKEPPIFRPDRLNPIDDAQFAMAEIHMEREAYDRALTALERVAEKSPDKLAVSAAYLNIGEIYRRHIRDAQKAVDAFRKVTGELSKEALKRIVQTYEDAGDAAGMAKALDEMLAQTGDKRQKADILRRIAETQRRAGDHDGALATLQRIAETVTYEDIAEMEKQEGKERGEGDMSRMMEGELGKLRKLRQLGRHGEAEDVRRAARGRLEERIRHLEETGQAENAERARKWLKALNEDRGDAPPLGEDAKVKRKKDAKPEKEGGPE
;
A
#
# COMPACT_ATOMS: atom_id res chain seq x y z
N MET A 1 37.34 -3.34 -39.15
CA MET A 1 36.65 -3.45 -37.84
C MET A 1 36.25 -2.06 -37.33
N ARG A 2 35.22 -1.42 -37.90
CA ARG A 2 34.57 -0.21 -37.38
C ARG A 2 33.18 -0.07 -38.04
N ALA A 3 32.21 -0.88 -37.63
CA ALA A 3 30.82 -0.74 -38.07
C ALA A 3 29.86 -1.61 -37.22
N SER A 4 29.75 -1.37 -35.91
CA SER A 4 28.66 -2.02 -35.12
C SER A 4 28.14 -1.21 -33.92
N TRP A 5 28.64 0.01 -33.66
CA TRP A 5 28.23 0.76 -32.46
C TRP A 5 27.13 1.81 -32.68
N ILE A 6 26.71 2.07 -33.92
CA ILE A 6 25.72 3.14 -34.21
C ILE A 6 24.26 2.66 -34.17
N VAL A 7 24.00 1.35 -34.21
CA VAL A 7 22.61 0.83 -34.26
C VAL A 7 21.96 0.72 -32.87
N ILE A 8 22.73 0.60 -31.78
CA ILE A 8 22.17 0.45 -30.42
C ILE A 8 21.82 1.80 -29.79
N ALA A 9 22.51 2.89 -30.15
CA ALA A 9 22.26 4.21 -29.58
C ALA A 9 20.94 4.85 -30.05
N VAL A 10 20.45 4.49 -31.25
CA VAL A 10 19.19 5.03 -31.79
C VAL A 10 17.97 4.33 -31.17
N GLY A 11 18.08 3.06 -30.77
CA GLY A 11 16.98 2.30 -30.13
C GLY A 11 16.64 2.76 -28.71
N VAL A 12 17.63 3.20 -27.93
CA VAL A 12 17.43 3.66 -26.54
C VAL A 12 16.81 5.07 -26.49
N ALA A 13 17.13 5.95 -27.45
CA ALA A 13 16.53 7.27 -27.55
C ALA A 13 15.04 7.23 -27.93
N LEU A 14 14.63 6.29 -28.79
CA LEU A 14 13.23 6.05 -29.14
C LEU A 14 12.41 5.46 -27.98
N LEU A 15 13.00 4.61 -27.15
CA LEU A 15 12.39 4.11 -25.90
C LEU A 15 12.25 5.23 -24.83
N GLY A 16 13.23 6.12 -24.73
CA GLY A 16 13.17 7.27 -23.82
C GLY A 16 12.08 8.29 -24.20
N LEU A 17 11.93 8.62 -25.48
CA LEU A 17 10.87 9.51 -25.95
C LEU A 17 9.47 8.86 -25.87
N THR A 18 9.34 7.57 -26.18
CA THR A 18 8.04 6.88 -26.11
C THR A 18 7.55 6.65 -24.67
N VAL A 19 8.45 6.44 -23.71
CA VAL A 19 8.10 6.41 -22.28
C VAL A 19 7.70 7.80 -21.76
N SER A 20 8.36 8.87 -22.23
CA SER A 20 8.04 10.25 -21.84
C SER A 20 6.67 10.70 -22.36
N VAL A 21 6.30 10.34 -23.59
CA VAL A 21 5.00 10.68 -24.19
C VAL A 21 3.87 9.85 -23.58
N ARG A 22 4.06 8.54 -23.35
CA ARG A 22 3.09 7.71 -22.62
C ARG A 22 2.87 8.17 -21.19
N GLY A 23 3.91 8.66 -20.51
CA GLY A 23 3.80 9.21 -19.16
C GLY A 23 2.88 10.42 -19.08
N GLN A 24 2.90 11.31 -20.08
CA GLN A 24 2.00 12.48 -20.13
C GLN A 24 0.56 12.12 -20.52
N GLU A 25 0.36 11.16 -21.43
CA GLU A 25 -0.98 10.67 -21.76
C GLU A 25 -1.65 9.95 -20.59
N ASP A 26 -0.91 9.11 -19.85
CA ASP A 26 -1.42 8.42 -18.67
C ASP A 26 -1.75 9.40 -17.52
N ASP A 27 -1.01 10.50 -17.39
CA ASP A 27 -1.26 11.53 -16.36
C ASP A 27 -2.54 12.34 -16.70
N HIS A 28 -2.79 12.71 -17.96
CA HIS A 28 -4.06 13.35 -18.35
C HIS A 28 -5.27 12.41 -18.22
N ARG A 29 -5.11 11.13 -18.57
CA ARG A 29 -6.16 10.11 -18.38
C ARG A 29 -6.41 9.83 -16.90
N ALA A 30 -5.40 9.95 -16.04
CA ALA A 30 -5.57 9.84 -14.60
C ALA A 30 -6.51 10.93 -14.05
N ASP A 31 -6.37 12.18 -14.52
CA ASP A 31 -7.25 13.28 -14.09
C ASP A 31 -8.71 13.07 -14.48
N GLU A 32 -8.96 12.51 -15.67
CA GLU A 32 -10.30 12.19 -16.15
C GLU A 32 -10.95 11.06 -15.34
N VAL A 33 -10.20 9.97 -15.11
CA VAL A 33 -10.61 8.87 -14.21
C VAL A 33 -10.94 9.41 -12.82
N MET A 34 -10.15 10.36 -12.33
CA MET A 34 -10.37 11.01 -11.04
C MET A 34 -11.62 11.90 -11.01
N ARG A 35 -11.91 12.61 -12.10
CA ARG A 35 -13.14 13.40 -12.22
C ARG A 35 -14.37 12.50 -12.18
N LYS A 36 -14.34 11.37 -12.88
CA LYS A 36 -15.43 10.37 -12.89
C LYS A 36 -15.64 9.75 -11.51
N LEU A 37 -14.58 9.34 -10.82
CA LEU A 37 -14.68 8.82 -9.45
C LEU A 37 -15.29 9.83 -8.48
N LYS A 38 -14.88 11.10 -8.54
CA LYS A 38 -15.46 12.18 -7.71
C LYS A 38 -16.94 12.43 -8.01
N ALA A 39 -17.36 12.22 -9.25
CA ALA A 39 -18.75 12.36 -9.68
C ALA A 39 -19.60 11.09 -9.43
N GLY A 40 -19.01 10.02 -8.86
CA GLY A 40 -19.69 8.73 -8.69
C GLY A 40 -19.99 7.99 -10.00
N ALA A 41 -19.33 8.39 -11.10
CA ALA A 41 -19.53 7.77 -12.39
C ALA A 41 -18.81 6.41 -12.48
N PRO A 42 -19.42 5.40 -13.14
CA PRO A 42 -18.78 4.11 -13.33
C PRO A 42 -17.55 4.24 -14.23
N LEU A 43 -16.48 3.54 -13.85
CA LEU A 43 -15.27 3.42 -14.67
C LEU A 43 -15.37 2.24 -15.63
N ASP A 44 -14.84 2.42 -16.84
CA ASP A 44 -14.69 1.33 -17.80
C ASP A 44 -13.50 0.40 -17.46
N LYS A 45 -13.26 -0.60 -18.30
CA LYS A 45 -12.23 -1.61 -18.07
C LYS A 45 -10.81 -1.03 -18.10
N ASP A 46 -10.54 -0.13 -19.02
CA ASP A 46 -9.21 0.45 -19.24
C ASP A 46 -8.90 1.48 -18.15
N GLU A 47 -9.91 2.23 -17.71
CA GLU A 47 -9.84 3.16 -16.58
C GLU A 47 -9.61 2.41 -15.26
N LYS A 48 -10.24 1.26 -15.06
CA LYS A 48 -9.99 0.38 -13.90
C LYS A 48 -8.59 -0.21 -13.92
N GLU A 49 -8.09 -0.59 -15.10
CA GLU A 49 -6.72 -1.09 -15.26
C GLU A 49 -5.69 0.02 -14.99
N LEU A 50 -5.93 1.23 -15.53
CA LEU A 50 -5.12 2.41 -15.26
C LEU A 50 -5.13 2.76 -13.76
N LEU A 51 -6.30 2.74 -13.12
CA LEU A 51 -6.43 2.91 -11.67
C LEU A 51 -5.64 1.84 -10.90
N GLY A 52 -5.66 0.60 -11.35
CA GLY A 52 -4.84 -0.49 -10.79
C GLY A 52 -3.34 -0.22 -10.90
N LYS A 53 -2.87 0.23 -12.07
CA LYS A 53 -1.47 0.63 -12.30
C LYS A 53 -1.07 1.82 -11.44
N LEU A 54 -1.94 2.82 -11.29
CA LEU A 54 -1.70 4.01 -10.46
C LEU A 54 -1.66 3.68 -8.96
N LYS A 55 -2.53 2.78 -8.49
CA LYS A 55 -2.49 2.22 -7.12
C LYS A 55 -1.21 1.43 -6.87
N ALA A 56 -0.82 0.56 -7.80
CA ALA A 56 0.42 -0.23 -7.68
C ALA A 56 1.70 0.63 -7.66
N ARG A 57 1.69 1.77 -8.36
CA ARG A 57 2.82 2.72 -8.39
C ARG A 57 2.95 3.58 -7.12
N GLY A 58 2.12 3.34 -6.10
CA GLY A 58 2.10 4.14 -4.87
C GLY A 58 1.64 5.58 -5.07
N ARG A 59 1.11 5.93 -6.26
CA ARG A 59 0.56 7.26 -6.56
C ARG A 59 -0.90 7.41 -6.13
N PHE A 60 -1.47 6.41 -5.46
CA PHE A 60 -2.79 6.48 -4.83
C PHE A 60 -2.70 6.01 -3.38
N PHE A 61 -2.79 6.97 -2.47
CA PHE A 61 -3.48 6.71 -1.22
C PHE A 61 -4.98 6.66 -1.50
N ASP A 62 -5.62 5.67 -0.93
CA ASP A 62 -7.05 5.43 -0.96
C ASP A 62 -7.84 6.74 -0.74
N ARG A 63 -8.60 7.19 -1.75
CA ARG A 63 -9.62 8.25 -1.60
C ARG A 63 -11.04 7.67 -1.58
N THR A 64 -11.18 6.34 -1.54
CA THR A 64 -12.47 5.64 -1.58
C THR A 64 -13.01 5.29 -0.19
N GLU A 65 -12.15 5.19 0.82
CA GLU A 65 -12.54 5.45 2.20
C GLU A 65 -12.24 6.92 2.49
N LYS A 66 -13.27 7.73 2.77
CA LYS A 66 -13.02 9.06 3.32
C LYS A 66 -12.34 8.84 4.67
N GLU A 67 -11.02 9.01 4.73
CA GLU A 67 -10.30 9.09 6.01
C GLU A 67 -11.11 10.01 6.93
N PRO A 68 -11.39 9.58 8.17
CA PRO A 68 -12.17 10.40 9.08
C PRO A 68 -11.49 11.77 9.22
N PRO A 69 -12.26 12.86 9.36
CA PRO A 69 -11.71 14.21 9.42
C PRO A 69 -10.70 14.38 10.57
N ILE A 70 -10.80 13.53 11.59
CA ILE A 70 -9.90 13.42 12.74
C ILE A 70 -9.53 11.95 12.94
N PHE A 71 -8.24 11.65 13.05
CA PHE A 71 -7.75 10.35 13.54
C PHE A 71 -7.93 10.28 15.06
N ARG A 72 -8.71 9.31 15.54
CA ARG A 72 -8.97 9.10 16.96
C ARG A 72 -8.46 7.71 17.39
N PRO A 73 -7.53 7.62 18.35
CA PRO A 73 -7.10 6.33 18.90
C PRO A 73 -8.25 5.54 19.53
N ASP A 74 -8.21 4.21 19.45
CA ASP A 74 -9.26 3.31 19.98
C ASP A 74 -9.43 3.39 21.50
N ARG A 75 -8.37 3.77 22.23
CA ARG A 75 -8.35 3.87 23.69
C ARG A 75 -7.89 5.25 24.09
N LEU A 76 -8.81 6.03 24.64
CA LEU A 76 -8.56 7.35 25.21
C LEU A 76 -9.20 7.43 26.59
N ASN A 77 -8.64 8.26 27.47
CA ASN A 77 -9.37 8.65 28.67
C ASN A 77 -10.56 9.57 28.29
N PRO A 78 -11.60 9.68 29.14
CA PRO A 78 -12.81 10.43 28.79
C PRO A 78 -12.59 11.91 28.46
N ILE A 79 -11.55 12.55 29.01
CA ILE A 79 -11.27 13.97 28.76
C ILE A 79 -10.70 14.14 27.36
N ASP A 80 -9.69 13.34 27.00
CA ASP A 80 -9.10 13.38 25.65
C ASP A 80 -10.13 12.98 24.61
N ASP A 81 -10.90 11.93 24.90
CA ASP A 81 -11.97 11.45 24.03
C ASP A 81 -13.01 12.55 23.71
N ALA A 82 -13.41 13.30 24.74
CA ALA A 82 -14.29 14.45 24.57
C ALA A 82 -13.63 15.58 23.75
N GLN A 83 -12.34 15.86 23.94
CA GLN A 83 -11.64 16.87 23.12
C GLN A 83 -11.53 16.45 21.65
N PHE A 84 -11.22 15.19 21.36
CA PHE A 84 -11.22 14.69 19.97
C PHE A 84 -12.61 14.76 19.34
N ALA A 85 -13.66 14.39 20.08
CA ALA A 85 -15.04 14.52 19.61
C ALA A 85 -15.43 15.99 19.35
N MET A 86 -15.03 16.92 20.22
CA MET A 86 -15.22 18.35 19.98
C MET A 86 -14.50 18.82 18.72
N ALA A 87 -13.24 18.38 18.52
CA ALA A 87 -12.47 18.71 17.34
C ALA A 87 -13.15 18.19 16.06
N GLU A 88 -13.65 16.95 16.08
CA GLU A 88 -14.40 16.35 14.97
C GLU A 88 -15.66 17.14 14.62
N ILE A 89 -16.50 17.48 15.60
CA ILE A 89 -17.69 18.31 15.38
C ILE A 89 -17.32 19.71 14.86
N HIS A 90 -16.20 20.28 15.33
CA HIS A 90 -15.72 21.56 14.82
C HIS A 90 -15.20 21.44 13.38
N MET A 91 -14.57 20.33 13.01
CA MET A 91 -14.16 20.04 11.63
C MET A 91 -15.36 19.90 10.69
N GLU A 92 -16.42 19.20 11.10
CA GLU A 92 -17.67 19.08 10.33
C GLU A 92 -18.34 20.43 10.07
N ARG A 93 -18.16 21.37 11.00
CA ARG A 93 -18.66 22.75 10.90
C ARG A 93 -17.67 23.72 10.25
N GLU A 94 -16.54 23.21 9.74
CA GLU A 94 -15.44 24.00 9.16
C GLU A 94 -14.86 25.07 10.12
N ALA A 95 -15.07 24.89 11.43
CA ALA A 95 -14.59 25.77 12.48
C ALA A 95 -13.16 25.37 12.91
N TYR A 96 -12.21 25.47 11.97
CA TYR A 96 -10.85 24.95 12.12
C TYR A 96 -10.10 25.48 13.35
N ASP A 97 -10.23 26.77 13.69
CA ASP A 97 -9.58 27.35 14.88
C ASP A 97 -10.08 26.71 16.19
N ARG A 98 -11.37 26.37 16.25
CA ARG A 98 -11.95 25.69 17.42
C ARG A 98 -11.54 24.22 17.48
N ALA A 99 -11.42 23.56 16.32
CA ALA A 99 -10.89 22.21 16.26
C ALA A 99 -9.44 22.17 16.74
N LEU A 100 -8.60 23.11 16.29
CA LEU A 100 -7.22 23.28 16.77
C LEU A 100 -7.18 23.50 18.28
N THR A 101 -8.00 24.41 18.81
CA THR A 101 -8.06 24.68 20.26
C THR A 101 -8.37 23.41 21.08
N ALA A 102 -9.27 22.55 20.60
CA ALA A 102 -9.59 21.30 21.28
C ALA A 102 -8.43 20.30 21.25
N LEU A 103 -7.77 20.15 20.10
CA LEU A 103 -6.61 19.27 19.93
C LEU A 103 -5.38 19.76 20.71
N GLU A 104 -5.14 21.07 20.76
CA GLU A 104 -4.05 21.68 21.52
C GLU A 104 -4.18 21.38 23.02
N ARG A 105 -5.41 21.36 23.56
CA ARG A 105 -5.63 20.96 24.96
C ARG A 105 -5.18 19.53 25.23
N VAL A 106 -5.42 18.60 24.30
CA VAL A 106 -4.92 17.21 24.42
C VAL A 106 -3.39 17.22 24.34
N ALA A 107 -2.82 17.91 23.35
CA ALA A 107 -1.38 17.97 23.13
C ALA A 107 -0.60 18.56 24.33
N GLU A 108 -1.21 19.47 25.09
CA GLU A 108 -0.61 20.13 26.25
C GLU A 108 -0.85 19.41 27.58
N LYS A 109 -2.03 18.80 27.76
CA LYS A 109 -2.49 18.34 29.09
C LYS A 109 -2.58 16.84 29.23
N SER A 110 -2.66 16.09 28.13
CA SER A 110 -2.80 14.64 28.21
C SER A 110 -1.51 13.99 28.73
N PRO A 111 -1.60 13.08 29.71
CA PRO A 111 -0.46 12.26 30.11
C PRO A 111 -0.19 11.12 29.12
N ASP A 112 -1.11 10.84 28.19
CA ASP A 112 -0.98 9.75 27.22
C ASP A 112 -0.23 10.22 25.96
N LYS A 113 0.96 9.66 25.75
CA LYS A 113 1.81 9.97 24.59
C LYS A 113 1.16 9.64 23.26
N LEU A 114 0.31 8.60 23.21
CA LEU A 114 -0.41 8.25 21.98
C LEU A 114 -1.48 9.30 21.67
N ALA A 115 -2.24 9.73 22.67
CA ALA A 115 -3.22 10.80 22.53
C ALA A 115 -2.55 12.12 22.10
N VAL A 116 -1.42 12.50 22.72
CA VAL A 116 -0.63 13.67 22.33
C VAL A 116 -0.14 13.56 20.87
N SER A 117 0.40 12.39 20.48
CA SER A 117 0.88 12.16 19.12
C SER A 117 -0.25 12.19 18.08
N ALA A 118 -1.42 11.63 18.41
CA ALA A 118 -2.62 11.71 17.57
C ALA A 118 -3.14 13.15 17.45
N ALA A 119 -3.11 13.94 18.53
CA ALA A 119 -3.49 15.34 18.49
C ALA A 119 -2.59 16.13 17.52
N TYR A 120 -1.26 15.96 17.61
CA TYR A 120 -0.32 16.59 16.68
C TYR A 120 -0.49 16.13 15.23
N LEU A 121 -0.80 14.85 15.01
CA LEU A 121 -1.11 14.34 13.67
C LEU A 121 -2.32 15.05 13.07
N ASN A 122 -3.39 15.23 13.85
CA ASN A 122 -4.58 15.94 13.40
C ASN A 122 -4.36 17.44 13.22
N ILE A 123 -3.64 18.10 14.14
CA ILE A 123 -3.27 19.51 14.00
C ILE A 123 -2.51 19.73 12.69
N GLY A 124 -1.52 18.87 12.40
CA GLY A 124 -0.77 18.94 11.15
C GLY A 124 -1.68 18.79 9.93
N GLU A 125 -2.64 17.87 9.98
CA GLU A 125 -3.56 17.62 8.87
C GLU A 125 -4.54 18.78 8.63
N ILE A 126 -5.00 19.44 9.70
CA ILE A 126 -5.80 20.67 9.61
C ILE A 126 -5.00 21.76 8.93
N TYR A 127 -3.76 21.98 9.36
CA TYR A 127 -2.89 22.99 8.74
C TYR A 127 -2.60 22.68 7.27
N ARG A 128 -2.38 21.40 6.92
CA ARG A 128 -2.08 20.99 5.54
C ARG A 128 -3.28 21.11 4.61
N ARG A 129 -4.42 20.50 4.97
CA ARG A 129 -5.57 20.35 4.06
C ARG A 129 -6.48 21.58 4.04
N HIS A 130 -6.70 22.21 5.20
CA HIS A 130 -7.76 23.20 5.37
C HIS A 130 -7.22 24.63 5.42
N ILE A 131 -6.15 24.86 6.19
CA ILE A 131 -5.53 26.19 6.30
C ILE A 131 -4.51 26.42 5.19
N ARG A 132 -3.91 25.34 4.66
CA ARG A 132 -2.84 25.34 3.66
C ARG A 132 -1.57 26.06 4.11
N ASP A 133 -1.25 25.94 5.40
CA ASP A 133 0.00 26.41 5.99
C ASP A 133 0.96 25.23 6.11
N ALA A 134 1.80 25.04 5.10
CA ALA A 134 2.72 23.92 5.01
C ALA A 134 3.74 23.89 6.16
N GLN A 135 4.21 25.07 6.61
CA GLN A 135 5.22 25.15 7.67
C GLN A 135 4.62 24.70 9.00
N LYS A 136 3.45 25.23 9.37
CA LYS A 136 2.76 24.80 10.61
C LYS A 136 2.35 23.33 10.57
N ALA A 137 1.94 22.83 9.41
CA ALA A 137 1.64 21.42 9.24
C ALA A 137 2.87 20.54 9.54
N VAL A 138 4.01 20.85 8.94
CA VAL A 138 5.27 20.13 9.19
C VAL A 138 5.70 20.23 10.65
N ASP A 139 5.62 21.42 11.26
CA ASP A 139 6.01 21.62 12.65
C ASP A 139 5.14 20.80 13.61
N ALA A 140 3.84 20.66 13.33
CA ALA A 140 2.95 19.78 14.08
C ALA A 140 3.30 18.31 13.86
N PHE A 141 3.48 17.87 12.61
CA PHE A 141 3.85 16.48 12.31
C PHE A 141 5.18 16.06 12.94
N ARG A 142 6.17 16.97 13.04
CA ARG A 142 7.46 16.70 13.70
C ARG A 142 7.35 16.48 15.21
N LYS A 143 6.26 16.90 15.84
CA LYS A 143 5.99 16.64 17.26
C LYS A 143 5.34 15.28 17.50
N VAL A 144 4.93 14.56 16.45
CA VAL A 144 4.41 13.21 16.55
C VAL A 144 5.54 12.24 16.90
N THR A 145 5.32 11.38 17.89
CA THR A 145 6.31 10.41 18.36
C THR A 145 5.72 9.00 18.47
N GLY A 146 6.57 8.01 18.78
CA GLY A 146 6.14 6.62 18.99
C GLY A 146 5.60 5.96 17.72
N GLU A 147 4.51 5.21 17.86
CA GLU A 147 3.93 4.36 16.81
C GLU A 147 3.45 5.14 15.57
N LEU A 148 3.08 6.42 15.75
CA LEU A 148 2.59 7.29 14.68
C LEU A 148 3.70 8.01 13.92
N SER A 149 4.96 7.94 14.36
CA SER A 149 6.08 8.70 13.78
C SER A 149 6.29 8.42 12.29
N LYS A 150 6.16 7.14 11.89
CA LYS A 150 6.30 6.73 10.47
C LYS A 150 5.18 7.31 9.61
N GLU A 151 3.97 7.41 10.17
CA GLU A 151 2.84 8.00 9.45
C GLU A 151 2.99 9.51 9.34
N ALA A 152 3.39 10.19 10.43
CA ALA A 152 3.68 11.62 10.40
C ALA A 152 4.76 11.97 9.37
N LEU A 153 5.82 11.16 9.24
CA LEU A 153 6.87 11.38 8.24
C LEU A 153 6.32 11.31 6.80
N LYS A 154 5.41 10.39 6.51
CA LYS A 154 4.72 10.35 5.21
C LYS A 154 3.88 11.61 4.99
N ARG A 155 3.19 12.10 6.02
CA ARG A 155 2.39 13.34 5.94
C ARG A 155 3.27 14.57 5.73
N ILE A 156 4.48 14.62 6.31
CA ILE A 156 5.48 15.67 6.02
C ILE A 156 5.88 15.65 4.54
N VAL A 157 6.20 14.47 3.99
CA VAL A 157 6.53 14.34 2.56
C VAL A 157 5.36 14.83 1.69
N GLN A 158 4.12 14.43 2.01
CA GLN A 158 2.91 14.90 1.31
C GLN A 158 2.73 16.42 1.43
N THR A 159 3.02 17.00 2.59
CA THR A 159 2.91 18.45 2.83
C THR A 159 3.84 19.24 1.92
N TYR A 160 5.10 18.82 1.82
CA TYR A 160 6.05 19.49 0.92
C TYR A 160 5.71 19.26 -0.55
N GLU A 161 5.19 18.08 -0.90
CA GLU A 161 4.71 17.78 -2.25
C GLU A 161 3.54 18.69 -2.65
N ASP A 162 2.54 18.87 -1.78
CA ASP A 162 1.41 19.78 -2.00
C ASP A 162 1.84 21.24 -2.11
N ALA A 163 2.87 21.64 -1.34
CA ALA A 163 3.43 22.99 -1.36
C ALA A 163 4.37 23.25 -2.54
N GLY A 164 4.77 22.21 -3.30
CA GLY A 164 5.78 22.32 -4.34
C GLY A 164 7.21 22.58 -3.82
N ASP A 165 7.45 22.37 -2.53
CA ASP A 165 8.76 22.57 -1.90
C ASP A 165 9.63 21.32 -2.11
N ALA A 166 10.34 21.31 -3.23
CA ALA A 166 11.22 20.20 -3.60
C ALA A 166 12.37 19.99 -2.61
N ALA A 167 12.92 21.06 -2.02
CA ALA A 167 14.04 20.96 -1.08
C ALA A 167 13.58 20.34 0.25
N GLY A 168 12.46 20.82 0.79
CA GLY A 168 11.83 20.24 1.98
C GLY A 168 11.43 18.78 1.77
N MET A 169 10.85 18.46 0.61
CA MET A 169 10.47 17.10 0.24
C MET A 169 11.67 16.16 0.16
N ALA A 170 12.76 16.56 -0.51
CA ALA A 170 13.97 15.75 -0.61
C ALA A 170 14.55 15.43 0.78
N LYS A 171 14.62 16.42 1.67
CA LYS A 171 15.08 16.22 3.05
C LYS A 171 14.19 15.25 3.83
N ALA A 172 12.86 15.39 3.74
CA ALA A 172 11.93 14.49 4.42
C ALA A 172 12.02 13.05 3.88
N LEU A 173 12.26 12.89 2.57
CA LEU A 173 12.50 11.59 1.96
C LEU A 173 13.83 10.97 2.41
N ASP A 174 14.91 11.75 2.57
CA ASP A 174 16.17 11.25 3.14
C ASP A 174 16.00 10.79 4.60
N GLU A 175 15.22 11.51 5.41
CA GLU A 175 14.85 11.08 6.77
C GLU A 175 14.07 9.77 6.76
N MET A 176 13.17 9.58 5.78
CA MET A 176 12.40 8.35 5.60
C MET A 176 13.29 7.19 5.12
N LEU A 177 14.26 7.48 4.25
CA LEU A 177 15.24 6.52 3.77
C LEU A 177 16.08 5.97 4.92
N ALA A 178 16.52 6.83 5.85
CA ALA A 178 17.33 6.44 7.01
C ALA A 178 16.60 5.45 7.94
N GLN A 179 15.25 5.49 7.97
CA GLN A 179 14.42 4.60 8.79
C GLN A 179 13.93 3.35 8.04
N THR A 180 14.22 3.26 6.75
CA THR A 180 13.79 2.15 5.90
C THR A 180 14.85 1.05 5.94
N GLY A 181 14.45 -0.18 6.27
CA GLY A 181 15.35 -1.35 6.25
C GLY A 181 15.39 -2.07 4.90
N ASP A 182 14.23 -2.15 4.25
CA ASP A 182 14.03 -2.90 3.01
C ASP A 182 14.75 -2.26 1.82
N LYS A 183 15.58 -3.06 1.13
CA LYS A 183 16.41 -2.59 0.01
C LYS A 183 15.57 -2.03 -1.14
N ARG A 184 14.43 -2.65 -1.45
CA ARG A 184 13.56 -2.21 -2.53
C ARG A 184 12.90 -0.88 -2.22
N GLN A 185 12.34 -0.75 -1.02
CA GLN A 185 11.78 0.51 -0.53
C GLN A 185 12.84 1.62 -0.50
N LYS A 186 14.09 1.31 -0.11
CA LYS A 186 15.19 2.27 -0.20
C LYS A 186 15.42 2.75 -1.64
N ALA A 187 15.47 1.84 -2.61
CA ALA A 187 15.63 2.19 -4.02
C ALA A 187 14.47 3.05 -4.55
N ASP A 188 13.23 2.76 -4.14
CA ASP A 188 12.06 3.54 -4.52
C ASP A 188 12.10 4.96 -3.92
N ILE A 189 12.50 5.09 -2.65
CA ILE A 189 12.66 6.38 -1.99
C ILE A 189 13.77 7.19 -2.65
N LEU A 190 14.94 6.60 -2.90
CA LEU A 190 16.05 7.24 -3.60
C LEU A 190 15.64 7.72 -5.01
N ARG A 191 14.89 6.91 -5.75
CA ARG A 191 14.34 7.30 -7.05
C ARG A 191 13.44 8.53 -6.93
N ARG A 192 12.60 8.57 -5.89
CA ARG A 192 11.69 9.69 -5.63
C ARG A 192 12.47 10.95 -5.26
N ILE A 193 13.54 10.86 -4.47
CA ILE A 193 14.45 11.98 -4.17
C ILE A 193 15.07 12.52 -5.46
N ALA A 194 15.63 11.65 -6.31
CA ALA A 194 16.26 12.05 -7.56
C ALA A 194 15.27 12.75 -8.51
N GLU A 195 14.04 12.25 -8.60
CA GLU A 195 12.98 12.88 -9.40
C GLU A 195 12.60 14.26 -8.85
N THR A 196 12.50 14.40 -7.52
CA THR A 196 12.25 15.69 -6.86
C THR A 196 13.38 16.69 -7.15
N GLN A 197 14.64 16.28 -7.02
CA GLN A 197 15.81 17.11 -7.34
C GLN A 197 15.83 17.52 -8.82
N ARG A 198 15.57 16.58 -9.71
CA ARG A 198 15.51 16.82 -11.16
C ARG A 198 14.43 17.84 -11.52
N ARG A 199 13.24 17.75 -10.91
CA ARG A 199 12.15 18.72 -11.10
C ARG A 199 12.50 20.11 -10.58
N ALA A 200 13.33 20.19 -9.54
CA ALA A 200 13.85 21.44 -9.01
C ALA A 200 15.01 22.03 -9.83
N GLY A 201 15.49 21.32 -10.86
CA GLY A 201 16.65 21.72 -11.67
C GLY A 201 18.00 21.31 -11.09
N ASP A 202 18.03 20.61 -9.95
CA ASP A 202 19.23 20.04 -9.35
C ASP A 202 19.62 18.73 -10.04
N HIS A 203 20.15 18.85 -11.26
CA HIS A 203 20.54 17.70 -12.08
C HIS A 203 21.74 16.94 -11.49
N ASP A 204 22.70 17.65 -10.91
CA ASP A 204 23.88 17.04 -10.30
C ASP A 204 23.50 16.25 -9.04
N GLY A 205 22.66 16.81 -8.17
CA GLY A 205 22.11 16.12 -7.01
C GLY A 205 21.26 14.91 -7.41
N ALA A 206 20.43 15.04 -8.45
CA ALA A 206 19.64 13.92 -8.97
C ALA A 206 20.55 12.77 -9.45
N LEU A 207 21.63 13.07 -10.18
CA LEU A 207 22.59 12.06 -10.65
C LEU A 207 23.30 11.38 -9.48
N ALA A 208 23.75 12.13 -8.49
CA ALA A 208 24.37 11.58 -7.29
C ALA A 208 23.40 10.64 -6.53
N THR A 209 22.13 11.03 -6.42
CA THR A 209 21.09 10.20 -5.79
C THR A 209 20.80 8.92 -6.60
N LEU A 210 20.79 9.00 -7.94
CA LEU A 210 20.63 7.81 -8.79
C LEU A 210 21.80 6.85 -8.65
N GLN A 211 23.04 7.35 -8.46
CA GLN A 211 24.20 6.51 -8.18
C GLN A 211 24.06 5.75 -6.86
N ARG A 212 23.53 6.39 -5.81
CA ARG A 212 23.23 5.74 -4.52
C ARG A 212 22.27 4.55 -4.66
N ILE A 213 21.39 4.53 -5.67
CA ILE A 213 20.52 3.37 -5.93
C ILE A 213 21.35 2.15 -6.31
N ALA A 214 22.31 2.32 -7.23
CA ALA A 214 23.19 1.24 -7.69
C ALA A 214 24.12 0.72 -6.58
N GLU A 215 24.43 1.56 -5.58
CA GLU A 215 25.17 1.16 -4.38
C GLU A 215 24.28 0.43 -3.36
N THR A 216 22.98 0.72 -3.33
CA THR A 216 22.04 0.16 -2.36
C THR A 216 21.48 -1.19 -2.80
N VAL A 217 21.29 -1.39 -4.11
CA VAL A 217 20.64 -2.58 -4.68
C VAL A 217 21.42 -3.09 -5.88
N THR A 218 21.82 -4.35 -5.83
CA THR A 218 22.54 -5.02 -6.93
C THR A 218 21.58 -5.68 -7.92
N TYR A 219 22.06 -6.05 -9.10
CA TYR A 219 21.27 -6.86 -10.04
C TYR A 219 20.90 -8.23 -9.48
N GLU A 220 21.75 -8.79 -8.62
CA GLU A 220 21.48 -10.05 -7.92
C GLU A 220 20.34 -9.88 -6.91
N ASP A 221 20.36 -8.79 -6.12
CA ASP A 221 19.26 -8.44 -5.22
C ASP A 221 17.92 -8.33 -5.97
N ILE A 222 17.91 -7.69 -7.15
CA ILE A 222 16.70 -7.57 -7.97
C ILE A 222 16.23 -8.95 -8.48
N ALA A 223 17.14 -9.78 -8.99
CA ALA A 223 16.80 -11.11 -9.49
C ALA A 223 16.22 -12.00 -8.37
N GLU A 224 16.76 -11.90 -7.15
CA GLU A 224 16.24 -12.58 -5.98
C GLU A 224 14.86 -12.07 -5.58
N MET A 225 14.65 -10.75 -5.57
CA MET A 225 13.34 -10.14 -5.29
C MET A 225 12.29 -10.59 -6.30
N GLU A 226 12.60 -10.57 -7.60
CA GLU A 226 11.67 -11.02 -8.65
C GLU A 226 11.30 -12.49 -8.51
N LYS A 227 12.27 -13.35 -8.16
CA LYS A 227 12.02 -14.76 -7.87
C LYS A 227 11.13 -14.94 -6.66
N GLN A 228 11.37 -14.18 -5.59
CA GLN A 228 10.54 -14.21 -4.38
C GLN A 228 9.12 -13.68 -4.64
N GLU A 229 8.96 -12.59 -5.40
CA GLU A 229 7.66 -12.09 -5.80
C GLU A 229 6.89 -13.08 -6.68
N GLY A 230 7.58 -13.75 -7.62
CA GLY A 230 6.98 -14.81 -8.42
C GLY A 230 6.47 -15.97 -7.55
N LYS A 231 7.21 -16.33 -6.50
CA LYS A 231 6.83 -17.33 -5.51
C LYS A 231 5.60 -16.87 -4.70
N GLU A 232 5.65 -15.68 -4.11
CA GLU A 232 4.54 -15.11 -3.32
C GLU A 232 3.27 -14.90 -4.14
N ARG A 233 3.38 -14.45 -5.40
CA ARG A 233 2.26 -14.29 -6.31
C ARG A 233 1.64 -15.63 -6.69
N GLY A 234 2.48 -16.63 -6.99
CA GLY A 234 2.03 -18.00 -7.22
C GLY A 234 1.31 -18.60 -6.01
N GLU A 235 1.78 -18.33 -4.79
CA GLU A 235 1.10 -18.71 -3.55
C GLU A 235 -0.25 -18.02 -3.39
N GLY A 236 -0.30 -16.69 -3.55
CA GLY A 236 -1.53 -15.91 -3.39
C GLY A 236 -2.62 -16.30 -4.39
N ASP A 237 -2.24 -16.61 -5.63
CA ASP A 237 -3.17 -17.11 -6.65
C ASP A 237 -3.72 -18.49 -6.29
N MET A 238 -2.84 -19.39 -5.81
CA MET A 238 -3.22 -20.74 -5.40
C MET A 238 -4.12 -20.72 -4.16
N SER A 239 -3.79 -19.93 -3.14
CA SER A 239 -4.60 -19.80 -1.92
C SER A 239 -6.00 -19.27 -2.22
N ARG A 240 -6.12 -18.22 -3.05
CA ARG A 240 -7.44 -17.67 -3.43
C ARG A 240 -8.28 -18.67 -4.21
N MET A 241 -7.68 -19.38 -5.14
CA MET A 241 -8.35 -20.45 -5.88
C MET A 241 -8.90 -21.52 -4.92
N MET A 242 -8.05 -21.99 -3.99
CA MET A 242 -8.43 -23.06 -3.06
C MET A 242 -9.47 -22.64 -2.04
N GLU A 243 -9.42 -21.42 -1.54
CA GLU A 243 -10.43 -20.88 -0.62
C GLU A 243 -11.80 -20.78 -1.28
N GLY A 244 -11.84 -20.39 -2.56
CA GLY A 244 -13.08 -20.41 -3.34
C GLY A 244 -13.69 -21.81 -3.44
N GLU A 245 -12.87 -22.83 -3.68
CA GLU A 245 -13.33 -24.23 -3.79
C GLU A 245 -13.76 -24.79 -2.43
N LEU A 246 -12.97 -24.58 -1.37
CA LEU A 246 -13.36 -25.00 -0.02
C LEU A 246 -14.63 -24.30 0.46
N GLY A 247 -14.82 -23.01 0.14
CA GLY A 247 -16.04 -22.27 0.44
C GLY A 247 -17.28 -22.89 -0.21
N LYS A 248 -17.19 -23.29 -1.49
CA LYS A 248 -18.27 -24.00 -2.20
C LYS A 248 -18.56 -25.35 -1.54
N LEU A 249 -17.54 -26.12 -1.21
CA LEU A 249 -17.68 -27.42 -0.55
C LEU A 249 -18.39 -27.32 0.80
N ARG A 250 -17.97 -26.36 1.64
CA ARG A 250 -18.60 -26.10 2.95
C ARG A 250 -20.08 -25.75 2.78
N LYS A 251 -20.42 -24.87 1.83
CA LYS A 251 -21.80 -24.46 1.56
C LYS A 251 -22.66 -25.63 1.09
N LEU A 252 -22.17 -26.47 0.18
CA LEU A 252 -22.91 -27.64 -0.30
C LEU A 252 -23.15 -28.68 0.80
N ARG A 253 -22.17 -28.89 1.68
CA ARG A 253 -22.31 -29.76 2.86
C ARG A 253 -23.35 -29.22 3.85
N GLN A 254 -23.34 -27.92 4.15
CA GLN A 254 -24.35 -27.30 5.02
C GLN A 254 -25.77 -27.46 4.46
N LEU A 255 -25.92 -27.47 3.13
CA LEU A 255 -27.20 -27.69 2.45
C LEU A 255 -27.57 -29.17 2.30
N GLY A 256 -26.79 -30.11 2.86
CA GLY A 256 -27.02 -31.56 2.72
C GLY A 256 -26.78 -32.10 1.30
N ARG A 257 -26.19 -31.31 0.39
CA ARG A 257 -25.94 -31.67 -1.02
C ARG A 257 -24.63 -32.43 -1.17
N HIS A 258 -24.52 -33.58 -0.50
CA HIS A 258 -23.27 -34.34 -0.41
C HIS A 258 -22.74 -34.84 -1.77
N GLY A 259 -23.63 -35.25 -2.69
CA GLY A 259 -23.21 -35.68 -4.03
C GLY A 259 -22.53 -34.56 -4.83
N GLU A 260 -23.12 -33.37 -4.79
CA GLU A 260 -22.55 -32.19 -5.48
C GLU A 260 -21.28 -31.69 -4.80
N ALA A 261 -21.17 -31.83 -3.47
CA ALA A 261 -19.93 -31.56 -2.76
C ALA A 261 -18.81 -32.51 -3.23
N GLU A 262 -19.10 -33.79 -3.45
CA GLU A 262 -18.12 -34.73 -4.00
C GLU A 262 -17.75 -34.42 -5.46
N ASP A 263 -18.68 -33.94 -6.29
CA ASP A 263 -18.37 -33.51 -7.65
C ASP A 263 -17.46 -32.27 -7.69
N VAL A 264 -17.73 -31.27 -6.85
CA VAL A 264 -16.87 -30.09 -6.69
C VAL A 264 -15.49 -30.50 -6.19
N ARG A 265 -15.42 -31.44 -5.25
CA ARG A 265 -14.16 -31.97 -4.71
C ARG A 265 -13.35 -32.67 -5.80
N ARG A 266 -13.98 -33.55 -6.58
CA ARG A 266 -13.33 -34.25 -7.70
C ARG A 266 -12.80 -33.26 -8.74
N ALA A 267 -13.57 -32.22 -9.05
CA ALA A 267 -13.15 -31.19 -10.00
C ALA A 267 -11.98 -30.34 -9.48
N ALA A 268 -12.00 -29.94 -8.21
CA ALA A 268 -10.91 -29.22 -7.57
C ALA A 268 -9.62 -30.05 -7.53
N ARG A 269 -9.76 -31.36 -7.27
CA ARG A 269 -8.66 -32.33 -7.33
C ARG A 269 -8.00 -32.35 -8.70
N GLY A 270 -8.79 -32.51 -9.77
CA GLY A 270 -8.27 -32.54 -11.14
C GLY A 270 -7.53 -31.26 -11.51
N ARG A 271 -8.05 -30.09 -11.13
CA ARG A 271 -7.37 -28.80 -11.35
C ARG A 271 -6.04 -28.70 -10.61
N LEU A 272 -5.97 -29.21 -9.37
CA LEU A 272 -4.72 -29.24 -8.62
C LEU A 272 -3.68 -30.17 -9.26
N GLU A 273 -4.10 -31.36 -9.71
CA GLU A 273 -3.21 -32.31 -10.38
C GLU A 273 -2.66 -31.74 -11.70
N GLU A 274 -3.50 -31.10 -12.51
CA GLU A 274 -3.09 -30.40 -13.73
C GLU A 274 -2.12 -29.24 -13.42
N ARG A 275 -2.42 -28.46 -12.39
CA ARG A 275 -1.55 -27.36 -11.96
C ARG A 275 -0.20 -27.86 -11.45
N ILE A 276 -0.15 -28.95 -10.68
CA ILE A 276 1.10 -29.58 -10.23
C ILE A 276 1.97 -29.95 -11.43
N ARG A 277 1.38 -30.59 -12.45
CA ARG A 277 2.10 -30.97 -13.68
C ARG A 277 2.69 -29.75 -14.39
N HIS A 278 1.90 -28.71 -14.61
CA HIS A 278 2.38 -27.47 -15.24
C HIS A 278 3.49 -26.81 -14.41
N LEU A 279 3.38 -26.80 -13.08
CA LEU A 279 4.39 -26.23 -12.19
C LEU A 279 5.70 -27.03 -12.24
N GLU A 280 5.65 -28.35 -12.37
CA GLU A 280 6.83 -29.20 -12.55
C GLU A 280 7.50 -28.99 -13.91
N GLU A 281 6.70 -28.91 -14.99
CA GLU A 281 7.18 -28.64 -16.35
C GLU A 281 7.85 -27.26 -16.47
N THR A 282 7.37 -26.27 -15.72
CA THR A 282 7.93 -24.91 -15.69
C THR A 282 9.04 -24.73 -14.65
N GLY A 283 9.50 -25.81 -14.02
CA GLY A 283 10.60 -25.79 -13.04
C GLY A 283 10.25 -25.13 -11.71
N GLN A 284 8.96 -24.92 -11.42
CA GLN A 284 8.45 -24.31 -10.19
C GLN A 284 8.23 -25.37 -9.08
N ALA A 285 9.28 -26.13 -8.75
CA ALA A 285 9.21 -27.29 -7.86
C ALA A 285 8.59 -26.98 -6.47
N GLU A 286 8.90 -25.83 -5.87
CA GLU A 286 8.34 -25.43 -4.58
C GLU A 286 6.83 -25.15 -4.65
N ASN A 287 6.36 -24.54 -5.74
CA ASN A 287 4.93 -24.31 -5.96
C ASN A 287 4.20 -25.63 -6.20
N ALA A 288 4.82 -26.58 -6.90
CA ALA A 288 4.29 -27.92 -7.09
C ALA A 288 4.15 -28.68 -5.76
N GLU A 289 5.17 -28.61 -4.88
CA GLU A 289 5.11 -29.24 -3.55
C GLU A 289 3.96 -28.67 -2.70
N ARG A 290 3.71 -27.37 -2.80
CA ARG A 290 2.59 -26.72 -2.08
C ARG A 290 1.24 -27.12 -2.63
N ALA A 291 1.09 -27.18 -3.95
CA ALA A 291 -0.14 -27.70 -4.57
C ALA A 291 -0.40 -29.16 -4.16
N ARG A 292 0.65 -29.97 -3.98
CA ARG A 292 0.53 -31.33 -3.42
C ARG A 292 0.03 -31.34 -1.96
N LYS A 293 0.43 -30.38 -1.13
CA LYS A 293 -0.11 -30.24 0.25
C LYS A 293 -1.61 -29.92 0.24
N TRP A 294 -2.06 -29.06 -0.67
CA TRP A 294 -3.47 -28.78 -0.89
C TRP A 294 -4.25 -29.99 -1.40
N LEU A 295 -3.68 -30.71 -2.37
CA LEU A 295 -4.24 -31.95 -2.90
C LEU A 295 -4.41 -33.01 -1.81
N LYS A 296 -3.41 -33.13 -0.93
CA LYS A 296 -3.45 -34.03 0.24
C LYS A 296 -4.56 -33.61 1.22
N ALA A 297 -4.67 -32.33 1.57
CA ALA A 297 -5.74 -31.84 2.45
C ALA A 297 -7.14 -32.13 1.87
N LEU A 298 -7.31 -31.90 0.57
CA LEU A 298 -8.55 -32.21 -0.15
C LEU A 298 -8.88 -33.71 -0.14
N ASN A 299 -7.88 -34.59 -0.23
CA ASN A 299 -8.06 -36.05 -0.20
C ASN A 299 -8.34 -36.59 1.21
N GLU A 300 -7.76 -35.99 2.25
CA GLU A 300 -7.93 -36.42 3.65
C GLU A 300 -9.26 -35.97 4.28
N ASP A 301 -10.12 -35.31 3.51
CA ASP A 301 -11.40 -34.72 3.96
C ASP A 301 -11.26 -33.73 5.13
N ARG A 302 -10.04 -33.21 5.32
CA ARG A 302 -9.79 -32.07 6.17
C ARG A 302 -10.33 -30.87 5.40
N GLY A 303 -11.57 -30.48 5.66
CA GLY A 303 -12.23 -29.33 5.03
C GLY A 303 -11.58 -27.97 5.32
N ASP A 304 -10.33 -27.98 5.80
CA ASP A 304 -9.54 -26.85 6.21
C ASP A 304 -8.27 -26.74 5.38
N ALA A 305 -7.90 -25.50 5.07
CA ALA A 305 -6.65 -25.19 4.42
C ALA A 305 -5.48 -25.69 5.27
N PRO A 306 -4.45 -26.33 4.68
CA PRO A 306 -3.20 -26.56 5.40
C PRO A 306 -2.66 -25.20 5.89
N PRO A 307 -2.01 -25.13 7.07
CA PRO A 307 -1.49 -23.89 7.58
C PRO A 307 -0.55 -23.28 6.53
N LEU A 308 -0.87 -22.07 6.09
CA LEU A 308 0.06 -21.27 5.30
C LEU A 308 1.34 -21.13 6.14
N GLY A 309 2.50 -21.26 5.49
CA GLY A 309 3.80 -21.07 6.15
C GLY A 309 3.81 -19.75 6.95
N GLU A 310 4.66 -19.69 7.97
CA GLU A 310 4.65 -18.64 9.01
C GLU A 310 4.57 -17.20 8.45
N ASP A 311 5.05 -16.97 7.22
CA ASP A 311 5.04 -15.67 6.54
C ASP A 311 3.64 -15.15 6.13
N ALA A 312 2.68 -16.02 5.81
CA ALA A 312 1.36 -15.57 5.38
C ALA A 312 0.43 -15.22 6.56
N LYS A 313 0.73 -15.70 7.77
CA LYS A 313 -0.04 -15.38 9.00
C LYS A 313 0.12 -13.93 9.42
N VAL A 314 1.23 -13.28 9.03
CA VAL A 314 1.53 -11.88 9.38
C VAL A 314 0.62 -10.89 8.63
N LYS A 315 0.16 -11.23 7.41
CA LYS A 315 -0.77 -10.37 6.66
C LYS A 315 -2.23 -10.52 7.09
N ARG A 316 -2.69 -11.74 7.46
CA ARG A 316 -4.12 -11.96 7.80
C ARG A 316 -4.55 -11.43 9.16
N LYS A 317 -3.64 -11.26 10.13
CA LYS A 317 -3.99 -10.69 11.44
C LYS A 317 -4.25 -9.18 11.43
N LYS A 318 -3.93 -8.46 10.34
CA LYS A 318 -4.25 -7.02 10.21
C LYS A 318 -5.66 -6.72 9.73
N ASP A 319 -6.35 -7.70 9.12
CA ASP A 319 -7.68 -7.49 8.52
C ASP A 319 -8.82 -8.11 9.33
N ALA A 320 -8.53 -8.75 10.48
CA ALA A 320 -9.54 -9.35 11.34
C ALA A 320 -9.98 -8.36 12.43
N LYS A 321 -11.04 -7.59 12.13
CA LYS A 321 -11.83 -6.85 13.11
C LYS A 321 -12.41 -7.84 14.15
N PRO A 322 -12.37 -7.57 15.46
CA PRO A 322 -12.97 -8.48 16.44
C PRO A 322 -14.49 -8.41 16.32
N GLU A 323 -15.12 -9.53 15.94
CA GLU A 323 -16.56 -9.72 16.10
C GLU A 323 -16.89 -9.67 17.60
N LYS A 324 -17.84 -8.79 17.94
CA LYS A 324 -18.40 -8.68 19.28
C LYS A 324 -19.18 -9.95 19.59
N GLU A 325 -18.71 -10.70 20.56
CA GLU A 325 -19.56 -11.62 21.33
C GLU A 325 -20.54 -10.79 22.18
N GLY A 326 -21.82 -11.15 22.14
CA GLY A 326 -22.88 -10.48 22.88
C GLY A 326 -24.27 -10.93 22.42
N GLY A 327 -24.54 -12.24 22.58
CA GLY A 327 -25.90 -12.79 22.60
C GLY A 327 -26.54 -12.62 23.98
N PRO A 328 -27.86 -12.85 24.09
CA PRO A 328 -28.76 -12.09 24.98
C PRO A 328 -29.01 -12.76 26.33
N GLU A 329 -29.26 -11.95 27.36
CA GLU A 329 -30.18 -12.22 28.46
C GLU A 329 -30.95 -10.95 28.83
#